data_AF-A0AAX4K9B9-F1
#
_entry.id   AF-A0AAX4K9B9-F1
#
_cell.length_a   1.000
_cell.length_b   1.000
_cell.length_c   1.000
_cell.angle_alpha   90.00
_cell.angle_beta   90.00
_cell.angle_gamma   90.00
#
_symmetry.space_group_name_H-M   'P 1'
#
loop_
_entity.id
_entity.type
_entity.pdbx_description
1 polymer ?
#
loop_
_entity_poly.entity_id
_entity_poly.type
_entity_poly.pdbx_seq_one_letter_code
_entity_poly.pdbx_strand_id
1 'polypeptide(L)' 'MENAAGVSLNTSAFNRTGLPALSLPVGFLPSLVDGKTKLPVGKQIISKNYEEAEIYKVAHAWENNKDWHTCA' A
#
# COMPACT_ATOMS: atom_id res chain seq x y z
N MET A 1 11.66 -18.48 5.89
CA MET A 1 11.69 -17.00 6.03
C MET A 1 12.42 -16.31 4.86
N GLU A 2 12.65 -16.98 3.72
CA GLU A 2 13.35 -16.40 2.57
C GLU A 2 12.60 -15.18 1.97
N ASN A 3 11.27 -15.28 1.84
CA ASN A 3 10.43 -14.21 1.27
C ASN A 3 10.09 -13.07 2.25
N ALA A 4 10.54 -13.14 3.50
CA ALA A 4 10.25 -12.12 4.53
C ALA A 4 11.37 -11.08 4.66
N ALA A 5 12.56 -11.37 4.11
CA ALA A 5 13.68 -10.47 4.15
C ALA A 5 13.36 -9.17 3.38
N GLY A 6 13.47 -8.03 4.06
CA GLY A 6 13.24 -6.71 3.44
C GLY A 6 11.80 -6.23 3.39
N VAL A 7 10.83 -6.97 3.95
CA VAL A 7 9.40 -6.57 3.91
C VAL A 7 9.13 -5.20 4.54
N SER A 8 9.93 -4.82 5.55
CA SER A 8 9.80 -3.56 6.27
C SER A 8 10.55 -2.38 5.65
N LEU A 9 11.27 -2.57 4.53
CA LEU A 9 12.11 -1.51 3.97
C LEU A 9 11.31 -0.26 3.58
N ASN A 10 10.12 -0.44 3.01
CA ASN A 10 9.26 0.67 2.60
C ASN A 10 8.51 1.32 3.78
N THR A 11 8.29 0.62 4.89
CA THR A 11 7.45 1.12 5.99
C THR A 11 8.26 1.64 7.18
N SER A 12 9.41 1.03 7.46
CA SER A 12 10.20 1.32 8.66
C SER A 12 10.76 2.74 8.73
N ALA A 13 11.06 3.36 7.58
CA ALA A 13 11.54 4.75 7.54
C ALA A 13 10.52 5.72 8.16
N PHE A 14 9.22 5.49 7.94
CA PHE A 14 8.16 6.37 8.41
C PHE A 14 7.84 6.18 9.90
N ASN A 15 8.11 5.00 10.46
CA ASN A 15 8.11 4.80 11.91
C ASN A 15 9.18 5.67 12.59
N ARG A 16 10.34 5.84 11.93
CA ARG A 16 11.45 6.64 12.47
C ARG A 16 11.22 8.14 12.29
N THR A 17 10.70 8.57 11.15
CA THR A 17 10.47 9.99 10.87
C THR A 17 9.18 10.53 11.51
N GLY A 18 8.23 9.65 11.84
CA GLY A 18 6.92 10.03 12.36
C GLY A 18 5.97 10.61 11.30
N LEU A 19 6.33 10.54 10.01
CA LEU A 19 5.47 11.02 8.93
C LEU A 19 4.23 10.13 8.82
N PRO A 20 3.03 10.72 8.58
CA PRO A 20 1.85 9.93 8.35
C PRO A 20 1.99 9.11 7.06
N ALA A 21 1.75 7.81 7.17
CA ALA A 21 1.81 6.86 6.06
C ALA A 21 0.56 5.97 6.06
N LEU A 22 -0.10 5.87 4.91
CA LEU A 22 -1.31 5.08 4.70
C LEU A 22 -1.04 4.01 3.66
N SER A 23 -1.46 2.77 3.94
CA SER A 23 -1.50 1.69 2.95
C SER A 23 -2.94 1.45 2.53
N LEU A 24 -3.20 1.37 1.23
CA LEU A 24 -4.51 1.03 0.68
C LEU A 24 -4.39 -0.05 -0.41
N PRO A 25 -5.40 -0.91 -0.56
CA PRO A 25 -5.39 -1.93 -1.61
C PRO A 25 -5.57 -1.29 -3.00
N VAL A 26 -4.90 -1.85 -4.00
CA VAL A 26 -4.98 -1.38 -5.40
C VAL A 26 -5.29 -2.46 -6.42
N GLY A 27 -5.31 -3.72 -6.00
CA GLY A 27 -5.62 -4.85 -6.86
C GLY A 27 -4.96 -6.14 -6.41
N PHE A 28 -4.90 -7.11 -7.31
CA PHE A 28 -4.30 -8.41 -7.06
C PHE A 28 -3.29 -8.78 -8.15
N LEU A 29 -2.13 -9.30 -7.77
CA LEU A 29 -1.15 -9.84 -8.71
C LEU A 29 -0.97 -11.35 -8.53
N PRO A 30 -0.62 -12.10 -9.60
CA PRO A 30 -0.27 -13.51 -9.47
C PRO A 30 0.94 -13.73 -8.56
N SER A 31 0.88 -14.78 -7.75
CA SER A 31 1.99 -15.22 -6.89
C SER A 31 3.20 -15.58 -7.74
N LEU A 32 4.38 -15.10 -7.34
CA LEU A 32 5.64 -15.42 -8.00
C LEU A 32 6.08 -16.87 -7.77
N VAL A 33 5.45 -17.59 -6.84
CA VAL A 33 5.78 -18.99 -6.52
C VAL A 33 5.01 -19.97 -7.42
N ASP A 34 3.71 -19.75 -7.60
CA ASP A 34 2.82 -20.70 -8.31
C ASP A 34 2.17 -20.13 -9.58
N GLY A 35 2.25 -18.81 -9.79
CA GLY A 35 1.66 -18.09 -10.93
C GLY A 35 0.13 -18.07 -11.00
N LYS A 36 -0.56 -18.66 -10.01
CA LYS A 36 -2.01 -18.91 -10.06
C LYS A 36 -2.75 -18.22 -8.93
N THR A 37 -2.17 -18.22 -7.73
CA THR A 37 -2.79 -17.59 -6.56
C THR A 37 -2.72 -16.08 -6.71
N LYS A 38 -3.86 -15.40 -6.65
CA LYS A 38 -3.93 -13.94 -6.65
C LYS A 38 -3.66 -13.41 -5.25
N LEU A 39 -2.62 -12.58 -5.11
CA LEU A 39 -2.23 -11.95 -3.85
C LEU A 39 -2.58 -10.46 -3.87
N PRO A 40 -3.11 -9.90 -2.77
CA PRO A 40 -3.45 -8.49 -2.71
C PRO A 40 -2.20 -7.62 -2.76
N VAL A 41 -2.28 -6.50 -3.47
CA VAL A 41 -1.22 -5.50 -3.59
C VAL A 41 -1.68 -4.21 -2.94
N GLY A 42 -0.81 -3.66 -2.09
CA GLY A 42 -1.00 -2.37 -1.45
C GLY A 42 -0.21 -1.26 -2.14
N LYS A 43 -0.75 -0.05 -2.14
CA LYS A 43 -0.04 1.20 -2.44
C LYS A 43 0.15 1.98 -1.15
N GLN A 44 1.36 2.48 -0.93
CA GLN A 44 1.68 3.32 0.21
C GLN A 44 1.69 4.79 -0.21
N ILE A 45 0.97 5.63 0.52
CA ILE A 45 0.96 7.08 0.38
C ILE A 45 1.57 7.66 1.65
N ILE A 46 2.35 8.73 1.52
CA ILE A 46 2.98 9.44 2.64
C ILE A 46 2.66 10.93 2.49
N SER A 47 2.20 11.56 3.56
CA SER A 47 1.94 13.01 3.61
C SER A 47 3.06 13.74 4.34
N LYS A 48 2.97 15.08 4.42
CA LYS A 48 3.80 15.84 5.35
C LYS A 48 3.34 15.60 6.79
N ASN A 49 4.16 16.02 7.75
CA ASN A 49 3.83 15.96 9.17
C ASN A 49 2.52 16.67 9.47
N TYR A 50 1.64 16.00 10.26
CA TYR A 50 0.34 16.52 10.69
C TYR A 50 -0.65 16.83 9.55
N GLU A 51 -0.44 16.28 8.35
CA GLU A 51 -1.33 16.43 7.19
C GLU A 51 -2.13 15.14 6.88
N GLU A 52 -2.61 14.43 7.90
CA GLU A 52 -3.43 13.21 7.74
C GLU A 52 -4.69 13.48 6.90
N ALA A 53 -5.29 14.66 7.01
CA ALA A 53 -6.44 15.01 6.18
C ALA A 53 -6.12 14.97 4.68
N GLU A 54 -4.89 15.28 4.27
CA GLU A 54 -4.46 15.19 2.86
C GLU A 54 -4.29 13.73 2.42
N ILE A 55 -3.72 12.88 3.28
CA ILE A 55 -3.56 11.45 2.98
C ILE A 55 -4.91 10.78 2.73
N TYR A 56 -5.93 11.12 3.52
CA TYR A 56 -7.28 10.58 3.37
C TYR A 56 -7.98 11.12 2.13
N LYS A 57 -7.78 12.39 1.77
CA LYS A 57 -8.34 12.95 0.52
C LYS A 57 -7.79 12.22 -0.72
N VAL A 58 -6.49 11.96 -0.76
CA VAL A 58 -5.87 11.23 -1.88
C VAL A 58 -6.36 9.79 -1.93
N ALA A 59 -6.42 9.10 -0.79
CA ALA A 59 -6.92 7.74 -0.73
C ALA A 59 -8.39 7.63 -1.15
N HIS A 60 -9.24 8.52 -0.66
CA HIS A 60 -10.65 8.60 -1.03
C HIS A 60 -10.84 8.92 -2.52
N ALA A 61 -10.03 9.83 -3.07
CA ALA A 61 -10.05 10.11 -4.51
C ALA A 61 -9.64 8.87 -5.33
N TRP A 62 -8.66 8.10 -4.88
CA TRP A 62 -8.27 6.86 -5.54
C TRP A 62 -9.40 5.81 -5.51
N GLU A 63 -9.95 5.53 -4.32
CA GLU A 63 -10.98 4.50 -4.13
C GLU A 63 -12.26 4.79 -4.94
N ASN A 64 -12.68 6.05 -5.03
CA ASN A 64 -13.87 6.42 -5.82
C ASN A 64 -13.68 6.26 -7.33
N ASN A 65 -12.44 6.32 -7.82
CA ASN A 65 -12.14 6.23 -9.26
C ASN A 65 -11.74 4.81 -9.70
N LYS A 66 -11.49 3.90 -8.76
CA LYS A 66 -10.94 2.57 -9.03
C LYS A 66 -11.57 1.53 -8.11
N ASP A 67 -12.33 0.60 -8.69
CA ASP A 67 -12.73 -0.60 -7.97
C ASP A 67 -11.53 -1.57 -7.89
N TRP A 68 -10.83 -1.53 -6.76
CA TRP A 68 -9.64 -2.35 -6.54
C TRP A 68 -9.97 -3.84 -6.37
N HIS A 69 -11.22 -4.22 -6.07
CA HIS A 69 -11.61 -5.62 -5.91
C HIS A 69 -11.54 -6.39 -7.23
N THR A 70 -11.73 -5.70 -8.35
CA THR A 70 -11.75 -6.26 -9.70
C THR A 70 -10.48 -5.98 -10.49
N CYS A 71 -9.61 -5.11 -9.99
CA CYS A 71 -8.32 -4.80 -10.63
C CYS A 71 -7.32 -5.98 -10.47
N ALA A 72 -6.81 -6.44 -11.61
CA ALA A 72 -5.81 -7.50 -11.75
C ALA A 72 -4.61 -7.00 -12.56
#